data_AF-A0A956PS48-F1
#
_entry.id   AF-A0A956PS48-F1
#
_cell.length_a   1.000
_cell.length_b   1.000
_cell.length_c   1.000
_cell.angle_alpha   90.00
_cell.angle_beta   90.00
_cell.angle_gamma   90.00
#
_symmetry.space_group_name_H-M   'P 1'
#
loop_
_entity.id
_entity.type
_entity.pdbx_description
1 polymer ?
#
loop_
_entity_poly.entity_id
_entity_poly.type
_entity_poly.pdbx_seq_one_letter_code
_entity_poly.pdbx_strand_id
1 'polypeptide(L)'
;GYNPGATSTGYGGGGGGGTGAALPQPSDPQEFASYIQAQIAGGALQGNTSVAQRDAIPGSRFGQVQDSTMWQASLARNYAYQFAAQAVGANPLSAQGLQQGMQSFSQMKPEAQLFMQVASVFKGDLLGGPGFYDNAGLKTLLEQRGLQQFINDPQVGKTDVQTIGAITAAINSGQLSLNDVINSGTISDLGRYQNVINYVSGGGFAGDLRNYDTVPV
;
A
#
# COMPACT_ATOMS: atom_id res chain seq x y z
N GLY A 1 -41.04 0.17 28.34
CA GLY A 1 -40.00 0.07 27.31
C GLY A 1 -40.03 1.33 26.48
N TYR A 2 -38.95 2.09 26.48
CA TYR A 2 -38.76 3.25 25.61
C TYR A 2 -37.32 3.17 25.10
N ASN A 3 -37.16 2.96 23.79
CA ASN A 3 -35.87 2.84 23.12
C ASN A 3 -35.71 4.09 22.24
N PRO A 4 -34.90 5.09 22.63
CA PRO A 4 -34.60 6.20 21.77
C PRO A 4 -33.46 5.85 20.82
N GLY A 5 -33.83 5.68 19.55
CA GLY A 5 -33.11 6.10 18.34
C GLY A 5 -31.61 5.83 18.27
N ALA A 6 -31.25 4.80 17.50
CA ALA A 6 -29.95 4.71 16.86
C ALA A 6 -29.64 6.00 16.10
N THR A 7 -28.57 6.70 16.50
CA THR A 7 -27.96 7.77 15.73
C THR A 7 -27.34 7.17 14.47
N SER A 8 -28.12 7.18 13.40
CA SER A 8 -27.65 7.07 12.03
C SER A 8 -26.80 8.30 11.71
N THR A 9 -25.48 8.16 11.78
CA THR A 9 -24.55 9.14 11.20
C THR A 9 -24.56 8.92 9.69
N GLY A 10 -25.55 9.54 9.03
CA GLY A 10 -25.65 9.55 7.59
C GLY A 10 -24.45 10.25 6.97
N TYR A 11 -23.67 9.50 6.17
CA TYR A 11 -22.71 10.06 5.24
C TYR A 11 -23.48 10.71 4.08
N GLY A 12 -23.83 11.99 4.26
CA GLY A 12 -24.41 12.83 3.22
C GLY A 12 -23.32 13.35 2.29
N GLY A 13 -23.45 13.05 1.01
CA GLY A 13 -22.51 13.38 -0.04
C GLY A 13 -22.35 14.88 -0.32
N GLY A 14 -21.13 15.22 -0.71
CA GLY A 14 -20.73 16.49 -1.32
C GLY A 14 -19.46 16.23 -2.12
N GLY A 15 -19.49 16.51 -3.42
CA GLY A 15 -18.52 16.07 -4.43
C GLY A 15 -17.06 16.42 -4.13
N GLY A 16 -16.21 15.43 -4.39
CA GLY A 16 -14.76 15.53 -4.26
C GLY A 16 -14.16 14.20 -3.82
N GLY A 17 -14.47 13.11 -4.53
CA GLY A 17 -13.77 11.84 -4.32
C GLY A 17 -12.29 12.07 -4.63
N GLY A 18 -11.49 12.27 -3.58
CA GLY A 18 -10.07 12.58 -3.72
C GLY A 18 -9.37 11.40 -4.38
N THR A 19 -9.19 11.46 -5.70
CA THR A 19 -8.28 10.56 -6.40
C THR A 19 -6.90 10.73 -5.77
N GLY A 20 -6.25 9.63 -5.38
CA GLY A 20 -4.84 9.72 -4.95
C GLY A 20 -4.04 10.45 -6.02
N ALA A 21 -3.12 11.32 -5.61
CA ALA A 21 -2.22 11.96 -6.56
C ALA A 21 -1.45 10.88 -7.34
N ALA A 22 -1.08 11.17 -8.59
CA ALA A 22 -0.25 10.26 -9.38
C ALA A 22 1.05 9.96 -8.62
N LEU A 23 1.30 8.67 -8.36
CA LEU A 23 2.47 8.22 -7.61
C LEU A 23 3.74 8.38 -8.48
N PRO A 24 4.73 9.20 -8.09
CA PRO A 24 5.93 9.43 -8.89
C PRO A 24 6.73 8.16 -9.13
N GLN A 25 7.12 7.92 -10.38
CA GLN A 25 8.01 6.81 -10.74
C GLN A 25 9.44 7.08 -10.23
N PRO A 26 10.17 6.06 -9.75
CA PRO A 26 11.54 6.22 -9.31
C PRO A 26 12.44 6.67 -10.45
N SER A 27 13.28 7.67 -10.18
CA SER A 27 14.29 8.14 -11.13
C SER A 27 15.62 7.37 -11.04
N ASP A 28 15.85 6.63 -9.95
CA ASP A 28 17.00 5.74 -9.81
C ASP A 28 16.69 4.37 -10.47
N PRO A 29 17.44 3.96 -11.51
CA PRO A 29 17.22 2.66 -12.16
C PRO A 29 17.49 1.46 -11.24
N GLN A 30 18.18 1.65 -10.11
CA GLN A 30 18.45 0.60 -9.13
C GLN A 30 17.41 0.51 -8.01
N GLU A 31 16.42 1.42 -7.96
CA GLU A 31 15.45 1.52 -6.85
C GLU A 31 14.84 0.15 -6.49
N PHE A 32 14.21 -0.52 -7.45
CA PHE A 32 13.52 -1.79 -7.22
C PHE A 32 14.48 -2.93 -6.88
N ALA A 33 15.63 -2.99 -7.53
CA ALA A 33 16.63 -4.00 -7.22
C ALA A 33 17.18 -3.83 -5.80
N SER A 34 17.41 -2.58 -5.39
CA SER A 34 17.91 -2.22 -4.08
C SER A 34 16.92 -2.52 -2.97
N TYR A 35 15.66 -2.15 -3.16
CA TYR A 35 14.57 -2.50 -2.26
C TYR A 35 14.41 -4.03 -2.11
N ILE A 36 14.34 -4.77 -3.22
CA ILE A 36 14.16 -6.23 -3.19
C ILE A 36 15.34 -6.93 -2.52
N GLN A 37 16.58 -6.47 -2.74
CA GLN A 37 17.75 -6.99 -2.03
C GLN A 37 17.58 -6.82 -0.51
N ALA A 38 17.24 -5.61 -0.06
CA ALA A 38 17.04 -5.32 1.36
C ALA A 38 15.89 -6.14 1.96
N GLN A 39 14.80 -6.34 1.21
CA GLN A 39 13.66 -7.15 1.64
C GLN A 39 14.02 -8.64 1.76
N ILE A 40 14.79 -9.18 0.81
CA ILE A 40 15.27 -10.57 0.85
C ILE A 40 16.23 -10.76 2.03
N ALA A 41 17.16 -9.84 2.25
CA ALA A 41 18.08 -9.86 3.39
C ALA A 41 17.33 -9.80 4.73
N GLY A 42 16.24 -9.02 4.81
CA GLY A 42 15.33 -8.98 5.95
C GLY A 42 14.46 -10.22 6.14
N GLY A 43 14.56 -11.20 5.24
CA GLY A 43 13.95 -12.52 5.38
C GLY A 43 12.60 -12.69 4.68
N ALA A 44 12.31 -11.91 3.63
CA ALA A 44 11.05 -12.03 2.89
C ALA A 44 10.74 -13.44 2.39
N LEU A 45 11.78 -14.20 2.01
CA LEU A 45 11.64 -15.58 1.55
C LEU A 45 11.22 -16.54 2.67
N GLN A 46 11.39 -16.14 3.93
CA GLN A 46 10.97 -16.88 5.13
C GLN A 46 9.68 -16.32 5.74
N GLY A 47 9.01 -15.39 5.07
CA GLY A 47 7.78 -14.75 5.54
C GLY A 47 7.99 -13.56 6.47
N ASN A 48 9.23 -13.11 6.69
CA ASN A 48 9.50 -11.85 7.38
C ASN A 48 9.20 -10.66 6.46
N THR A 49 9.04 -9.47 7.02
CA THR A 49 8.72 -8.27 6.22
C THR A 49 9.67 -7.10 6.47
N SER A 50 10.75 -7.33 7.23
CA SER A 50 11.75 -6.32 7.57
C SER A 50 12.47 -5.83 6.31
N VAL A 51 12.68 -4.52 6.22
CA VAL A 51 13.51 -3.88 5.20
C VAL A 51 14.41 -2.89 5.92
N ALA A 52 15.72 -2.98 5.73
CA ALA A 52 16.67 -2.05 6.32
C ALA A 52 17.54 -1.42 5.24
N GLN A 53 17.76 -0.11 5.36
CA GLN A 53 18.56 0.65 4.38
C GLN A 53 19.96 0.07 4.19
N ARG A 54 20.59 -0.41 5.26
CA ARG A 54 21.95 -0.98 5.23
C ARG A 54 22.08 -2.24 4.35
N ASP A 55 20.97 -2.91 4.05
CA ASP A 55 20.95 -4.14 3.26
C ASP A 55 20.67 -3.86 1.76
N ALA A 56 20.49 -2.59 1.41
CA ALA A 56 20.30 -2.08 0.06
C ALA A 56 21.56 -2.23 -0.82
N ILE A 57 21.41 -2.07 -2.14
CA ILE A 57 22.55 -2.02 -3.07
C ILE A 57 23.38 -0.76 -2.78
N PRO A 58 24.69 -0.87 -2.50
CA PRO A 58 25.56 0.29 -2.31
C PRO A 58 25.58 1.21 -3.54
N GLY A 59 25.48 2.52 -3.32
CA GLY A 59 25.44 3.52 -4.40
C GLY A 59 24.06 3.71 -5.04
N SER A 60 23.05 2.92 -4.66
CA SER A 60 21.67 3.26 -4.98
C SER A 60 21.18 4.39 -4.08
N ARG A 61 20.26 5.22 -4.58
CA ARG A 61 19.62 6.28 -3.79
C ARG A 61 18.94 5.70 -2.54
N PHE A 62 18.25 4.58 -2.71
CA PHE A 62 17.57 3.87 -1.61
C PHE A 62 18.53 3.51 -0.48
N GLY A 63 19.75 3.09 -0.81
CA GLY A 63 20.78 2.70 0.15
C GLY A 63 21.58 3.86 0.77
N GLN A 64 21.46 5.10 0.26
CA GLN A 64 22.34 6.20 0.67
C GLN A 64 21.62 7.48 1.13
N VAL A 65 20.32 7.64 0.85
CA VAL A 65 19.57 8.83 1.30
C VAL A 65 19.65 8.95 2.83
N GLN A 66 20.09 10.10 3.32
CA GLN A 66 20.29 10.31 4.76
C GLN A 66 19.02 10.77 5.47
N ASP A 67 18.14 11.46 4.75
CA ASP A 67 16.87 11.93 5.29
C ASP A 67 15.93 10.73 5.52
N SER A 68 15.55 10.49 6.77
CA SER A 68 14.72 9.35 7.15
C SER A 68 13.32 9.42 6.56
N THR A 69 12.74 10.61 6.42
CA THR A 69 11.41 10.78 5.83
C THR A 69 11.45 10.47 4.34
N MET A 70 12.50 10.89 3.64
CA MET A 70 12.70 10.54 2.24
C MET A 70 12.92 9.03 2.05
N TRP A 71 13.71 8.40 2.93
CA TRP A 71 13.89 6.95 2.90
C TRP A 71 12.57 6.21 3.12
N GLN A 72 11.79 6.60 4.13
CA GLN A 72 10.48 6.00 4.43
C GLN A 72 9.47 6.22 3.30
N ALA A 73 9.49 7.37 2.62
CA ALA A 73 8.68 7.61 1.44
C ALA A 73 9.07 6.65 0.30
N SER A 74 10.36 6.49 0.03
CA SER A 74 10.84 5.52 -0.98
C SER A 74 10.43 4.08 -0.65
N LEU A 75 10.51 3.68 0.62
CA LEU A 75 10.04 2.38 1.10
C LEU A 75 8.53 2.20 0.86
N ALA A 76 7.72 3.19 1.22
CA ALA A 76 6.27 3.16 0.98
C ALA A 76 5.93 3.13 -0.52
N ARG A 77 6.68 3.81 -1.39
CA ARG A 77 6.49 3.71 -2.85
C ARG A 77 6.74 2.29 -3.35
N ASN A 78 7.82 1.66 -2.89
CA ASN A 78 8.14 0.29 -3.25
C ASN A 78 7.05 -0.69 -2.81
N TYR A 79 6.49 -0.54 -1.60
CA TYR A 79 5.32 -1.31 -1.17
C TYR A 79 4.10 -1.09 -2.08
N ALA A 80 3.79 0.14 -2.46
CA ALA A 80 2.65 0.42 -3.35
C ALA A 80 2.77 -0.32 -4.70
N TYR A 81 3.96 -0.32 -5.31
CA TYR A 81 4.21 -1.08 -6.54
C TYR A 81 4.29 -2.59 -6.32
N GLN A 82 4.73 -3.03 -5.15
CA GLN A 82 4.70 -4.44 -4.77
C GLN A 82 3.25 -4.95 -4.61
N PHE A 83 2.35 -4.16 -4.03
CA PHE A 83 0.92 -4.48 -3.97
C PHE A 83 0.30 -4.51 -5.37
N ALA A 84 0.66 -3.54 -6.22
CA ALA A 84 0.21 -3.51 -7.61
C ALA A 84 0.68 -4.76 -8.38
N ALA A 85 1.93 -5.18 -8.19
CA ALA A 85 2.49 -6.38 -8.80
C ALA A 85 1.69 -7.62 -8.40
N GLN A 86 1.42 -7.80 -7.10
CA GLN A 86 0.57 -8.89 -6.62
C GLN A 86 -0.84 -8.82 -7.23
N ALA A 87 -1.45 -7.63 -7.28
CA ALA A 87 -2.81 -7.44 -7.77
C ALA A 87 -2.99 -7.82 -9.26
N VAL A 88 -1.92 -7.75 -10.05
CA VAL A 88 -1.92 -8.15 -11.47
C VAL A 88 -1.29 -9.53 -11.73
N GLY A 89 -0.94 -10.27 -10.67
CA GLY A 89 -0.33 -11.60 -10.78
C GLY A 89 1.14 -11.61 -11.22
N ALA A 90 1.82 -10.46 -11.16
CA ALA A 90 3.28 -10.39 -11.31
C ALA A 90 3.99 -10.85 -10.03
N ASN A 91 5.26 -11.21 -10.11
CA ASN A 91 6.02 -11.66 -8.93
C ASN A 91 6.39 -10.46 -8.02
N PRO A 92 5.74 -10.28 -6.85
CA PRO A 92 5.97 -9.11 -6.00
C PRO A 92 7.35 -9.12 -5.32
N LEU A 93 8.07 -10.24 -5.30
CA LEU A 93 9.41 -10.36 -4.70
C LEU A 93 10.52 -10.27 -5.76
N SER A 94 10.30 -9.50 -6.82
CA SER A 94 11.28 -9.30 -7.90
C SER A 94 11.26 -7.88 -8.42
N ALA A 95 12.42 -7.35 -8.81
CA ALA A 95 12.52 -6.01 -9.40
C ALA A 95 11.69 -5.88 -10.69
N GLN A 96 11.68 -6.94 -11.52
CA GLN A 96 10.86 -7.00 -12.73
C GLN A 96 9.36 -7.01 -12.42
N GLY A 97 8.92 -7.69 -11.36
CA GLY A 97 7.52 -7.66 -10.95
C GLY A 97 7.10 -6.30 -10.39
N LEU A 98 7.96 -5.61 -9.63
CA LEU A 98 7.71 -4.22 -9.21
C LEU A 98 7.63 -3.27 -10.41
N GLN A 99 8.48 -3.46 -11.43
CA GLN A 99 8.38 -2.71 -12.69
C GLN A 99 7.02 -2.92 -13.38
N GLN A 100 6.52 -4.16 -13.43
CA GLN A 100 5.18 -4.45 -13.95
C GLN A 100 4.10 -3.81 -13.09
N GLY A 101 4.22 -3.91 -11.75
CA GLY A 101 3.32 -3.26 -10.80
C GLY A 101 3.26 -1.75 -11.00
N MET A 102 4.40 -1.09 -11.20
CA MET A 102 4.48 0.34 -11.51
C MET A 102 3.78 0.69 -12.83
N GLN A 103 3.98 -0.10 -13.88
CA GLN A 103 3.32 0.11 -15.17
C GLN A 103 1.80 -0.07 -15.08
N SER A 104 1.34 -1.06 -14.31
CA SER A 104 -0.08 -1.33 -14.10
C SER A 104 -0.74 -0.31 -13.17
N PHE A 105 -0.02 0.19 -12.16
CA PHE A 105 -0.56 1.10 -11.14
C PHE A 105 -1.30 2.29 -11.75
N SER A 106 -0.71 2.94 -12.75
CA SER A 106 -1.31 4.12 -13.41
C SER A 106 -2.58 3.80 -14.21
N GLN A 107 -2.81 2.53 -14.54
CA GLN A 107 -3.96 2.04 -15.29
C GLN A 107 -5.06 1.48 -14.38
N MET A 108 -4.77 1.30 -13.09
CA MET A 108 -5.75 0.82 -12.12
C MET A 108 -6.81 1.88 -11.82
N LYS A 109 -7.96 1.45 -11.31
CA LYS A 109 -9.01 2.36 -10.85
C LYS A 109 -8.49 3.32 -9.77
N PRO A 110 -8.95 4.59 -9.73
CA PRO A 110 -8.47 5.56 -8.75
C PRO A 110 -8.60 5.12 -7.30
N GLU A 111 -9.66 4.39 -6.95
CA GLU A 111 -9.86 3.85 -5.60
C GLU A 111 -8.83 2.78 -5.23
N ALA A 112 -8.43 1.94 -6.17
CA ALA A 112 -7.37 0.95 -5.97
C ALA A 112 -6.01 1.64 -5.83
N GLN A 113 -5.75 2.68 -6.64
CA GLN A 113 -4.55 3.51 -6.50
C GLN A 113 -4.48 4.20 -5.13
N LEU A 114 -5.59 4.79 -4.68
CA LEU A 114 -5.67 5.42 -3.37
C LEU A 114 -5.46 4.40 -2.25
N PHE A 115 -6.16 3.26 -2.31
CA PHE A 115 -6.01 2.20 -1.32
C PHE A 115 -4.56 1.73 -1.18
N MET A 116 -3.87 1.45 -2.29
CA MET A 116 -2.47 1.02 -2.25
C MET A 116 -1.53 2.07 -1.68
N GLN A 117 -1.71 3.35 -2.03
CA GLN A 117 -0.89 4.45 -1.48
C GLN A 117 -1.13 4.62 0.02
N VAL A 118 -2.39 4.57 0.45
CA VAL A 118 -2.73 4.68 1.88
C VAL A 118 -2.19 3.47 2.63
N ALA A 119 -2.38 2.26 2.10
CA ALA A 119 -1.88 1.03 2.69
C ALA A 119 -0.35 1.02 2.81
N SER A 120 0.36 1.57 1.82
CA SER A 120 1.81 1.59 1.83
C SER A 120 2.39 2.62 2.79
N VAL A 121 1.76 3.79 2.90
CA VAL A 121 2.11 4.81 3.92
C VAL A 121 1.76 4.30 5.32
N PHE A 122 0.61 3.66 5.47
CA PHE A 122 0.14 3.12 6.76
C PHE A 122 1.01 1.97 7.25
N LYS A 123 1.46 1.09 6.34
CA LYS A 123 2.42 0.02 6.64
C LYS A 123 3.83 0.54 6.91
N GLY A 124 4.24 1.59 6.21
CA GLY A 124 5.54 2.23 6.39
C GLY A 124 5.63 3.00 7.72
N ASP A 125 6.82 3.55 7.97
CA ASP A 125 7.07 4.36 9.18
C ASP A 125 6.68 5.84 9.03
N LEU A 126 6.02 6.20 7.92
CA LEU A 126 5.52 7.55 7.71
C LEU A 126 4.29 7.85 8.58
N LEU A 127 4.18 9.11 9.01
CA LEU A 127 3.04 9.61 9.78
C LEU A 127 2.71 8.78 11.04
N GLY A 128 3.74 8.43 11.83
CA GLY A 128 3.56 7.84 13.16
C GLY A 128 3.84 6.35 13.31
N GLY A 129 4.64 5.74 12.43
CA GLY A 129 5.12 4.35 12.61
C GLY A 129 4.12 3.29 12.16
N PRO A 130 4.42 1.99 12.13
CA PRO A 130 3.64 1.07 11.31
C PRO A 130 2.24 0.86 11.89
N GLY A 131 1.23 1.18 11.10
CA GLY A 131 -0.12 0.69 11.28
C GLY A 131 -0.24 -0.71 10.66
N PHE A 132 -1.20 -1.49 11.14
CA PHE A 132 -1.42 -2.84 10.62
C PHE A 132 -2.84 -3.03 10.12
N TYR A 133 -2.96 -3.83 9.06
CA TYR A 133 -4.23 -4.43 8.65
C TYR A 133 -4.38 -5.78 9.34
N ASP A 134 -5.60 -6.11 9.77
CA ASP A 134 -5.95 -7.48 10.10
C ASP A 134 -6.06 -8.29 8.80
N ASN A 135 -4.97 -8.94 8.42
CA ASN A 135 -4.92 -9.72 7.18
C ASN A 135 -5.95 -10.85 7.19
N ALA A 136 -6.14 -11.54 8.33
CA ALA A 136 -7.11 -12.62 8.43
C ALA A 136 -8.53 -12.09 8.22
N GLY A 137 -8.87 -10.96 8.85
CA GLY A 137 -10.14 -10.28 8.64
C GLY A 137 -10.34 -9.80 7.21
N LEU A 138 -9.30 -9.29 6.54
CA LEU A 138 -9.36 -8.89 5.12
C LEU A 138 -9.64 -10.09 4.20
N LYS A 139 -9.05 -11.25 4.48
CA LYS A 139 -9.39 -12.49 3.77
C LYS A 139 -10.85 -12.85 3.99
N THR A 140 -11.33 -12.81 5.24
CA THR A 140 -12.73 -13.07 5.56
C THR A 140 -13.68 -12.10 4.86
N LEU A 141 -13.31 -10.83 4.70
CA LEU A 141 -14.08 -9.87 3.89
C LEU A 141 -14.23 -10.35 2.43
N LEU A 142 -13.15 -10.80 1.80
CA LEU A 142 -13.19 -11.35 0.43
C LEU A 142 -14.06 -12.61 0.36
N GLU A 143 -13.97 -13.50 1.35
CA GLU A 143 -14.79 -14.71 1.44
C GLU A 143 -16.28 -14.39 1.56
N GLN A 144 -16.64 -13.47 2.45
CA GLN A 144 -18.03 -13.01 2.68
C GLN A 144 -18.64 -12.34 1.45
N ARG A 145 -17.80 -11.72 0.60
CA ARG A 145 -18.23 -11.11 -0.67
C ARG A 145 -18.28 -12.09 -1.84
N GLY A 146 -17.99 -13.37 -1.62
CA GLY A 146 -17.97 -14.38 -2.69
C GLY A 146 -16.85 -14.14 -3.70
N LEU A 147 -15.69 -13.62 -3.25
CA LEU A 147 -14.56 -13.25 -4.10
C LEU A 147 -13.39 -14.24 -3.99
N GLN A 148 -13.69 -15.53 -4.06
CA GLN A 148 -12.73 -16.62 -3.88
C GLN A 148 -11.60 -16.59 -4.91
N GLN A 149 -11.83 -16.00 -6.08
CA GLN A 149 -10.80 -15.84 -7.11
C GLN A 149 -9.57 -15.05 -6.65
N PHE A 150 -9.70 -14.18 -5.63
CA PHE A 150 -8.59 -13.37 -5.12
C PHE A 150 -7.85 -14.00 -3.92
N ILE A 151 -8.32 -15.13 -3.40
CA ILE A 151 -7.75 -15.77 -2.19
C ILE A 151 -7.09 -17.13 -2.48
N ASN A 152 -6.85 -17.45 -3.76
CA ASN A 152 -6.22 -18.70 -4.20
C ASN A 152 -4.77 -18.84 -3.73
N ASP A 153 -4.09 -17.71 -3.48
CA ASP A 153 -2.76 -17.71 -2.88
C ASP A 153 -2.87 -17.99 -1.36
N PRO A 154 -2.23 -19.06 -0.84
CA PRO A 154 -2.33 -19.46 0.57
C PRO A 154 -1.69 -18.47 1.56
N GLN A 155 -1.00 -17.44 1.08
CA GLN A 155 -0.47 -16.35 1.89
C GLN A 155 -1.47 -15.19 2.06
N VAL A 156 -2.54 -15.16 1.26
CA VAL A 156 -3.66 -14.24 1.50
C VAL A 156 -4.28 -14.57 2.86
N GLY A 157 -4.36 -13.55 3.72
CA GLY A 157 -4.73 -13.68 5.12
C GLY A 157 -3.56 -13.82 6.10
N LYS A 158 -2.32 -13.92 5.62
CA LYS A 158 -1.13 -14.10 6.45
C LYS A 158 -0.15 -12.95 6.33
N THR A 159 0.09 -12.49 5.11
CA THR A 159 1.10 -11.48 4.80
C THR A 159 0.46 -10.24 4.16
N ASP A 160 1.02 -9.08 4.46
CA ASP A 160 0.49 -7.81 3.95
C ASP A 160 0.55 -7.75 2.42
N VAL A 161 1.66 -8.17 1.80
CA VAL A 161 1.84 -8.09 0.35
C VAL A 161 0.75 -8.87 -0.40
N GLN A 162 0.54 -10.13 -0.03
CA GLN A 162 -0.46 -10.97 -0.68
C GLN A 162 -1.88 -10.51 -0.35
N THR A 163 -2.15 -10.14 0.89
CA THR A 163 -3.50 -9.75 1.34
C THR A 163 -3.93 -8.38 0.78
N ILE A 164 -3.09 -7.36 0.89
CA ILE A 164 -3.36 -6.02 0.36
C ILE A 164 -3.40 -6.06 -1.17
N GLY A 165 -2.55 -6.87 -1.82
CA GLY A 165 -2.63 -7.10 -3.26
C GLY A 165 -3.96 -7.74 -3.69
N ALA A 166 -4.47 -8.72 -2.94
CA ALA A 166 -5.77 -9.35 -3.22
C ALA A 166 -6.94 -8.38 -3.05
N ILE A 167 -6.94 -7.57 -1.98
CA ILE A 167 -7.93 -6.49 -1.78
C ILE A 167 -7.85 -5.46 -2.90
N THR A 168 -6.64 -5.08 -3.29
CA THR A 168 -6.40 -4.17 -4.43
C THR A 168 -6.99 -4.74 -5.71
N ALA A 169 -6.78 -6.03 -6.01
CA ALA A 169 -7.34 -6.68 -7.19
C ALA A 169 -8.89 -6.65 -7.18
N ALA A 170 -9.50 -6.89 -6.02
CA ALA A 170 -10.95 -6.83 -5.82
C ALA A 170 -11.52 -5.40 -5.99
N ILE A 171 -10.81 -4.38 -5.49
CA ILE A 171 -11.17 -2.98 -5.69
C ILE A 171 -11.02 -2.61 -7.17
N ASN A 172 -9.92 -3.01 -7.79
CA ASN A 172 -9.63 -2.72 -9.18
C ASN A 172 -10.64 -3.39 -10.13
N SER A 173 -11.14 -4.60 -9.82
CA SER A 173 -12.22 -5.22 -10.57
C SER A 173 -13.57 -4.52 -10.35
N GLY A 174 -13.73 -3.74 -9.27
CA GLY A 174 -14.97 -3.08 -8.87
C GLY A 174 -15.93 -4.00 -8.11
N GLN A 175 -15.45 -5.16 -7.65
CA GLN A 175 -16.24 -6.11 -6.85
C GLN A 175 -16.17 -5.80 -5.35
N LEU A 176 -15.23 -4.94 -4.96
CA LEU A 176 -15.09 -4.39 -3.62
C LEU A 176 -14.89 -2.88 -3.74
N SER A 177 -15.37 -2.09 -2.79
CA SER A 177 -15.07 -0.66 -2.71
C SER A 177 -14.08 -0.36 -1.59
N LEU A 178 -13.40 0.79 -1.64
CA LEU A 178 -12.59 1.24 -0.51
C LEU A 178 -13.42 1.39 0.78
N ASN A 179 -14.67 1.82 0.67
CA ASN A 179 -15.57 1.93 1.83
C ASN A 179 -15.89 0.57 2.45
N ASP A 180 -15.96 -0.51 1.66
CA ASP A 180 -16.14 -1.85 2.21
C ASP A 180 -14.96 -2.27 3.09
N VAL A 181 -13.74 -1.87 2.70
CA VAL A 181 -12.51 -2.12 3.48
C VAL A 181 -12.45 -1.23 4.72
N ILE A 182 -12.85 0.04 4.63
CA ILE A 182 -12.87 0.93 5.79
C ILE A 182 -13.88 0.45 6.85
N ASN A 183 -15.04 -0.04 6.40
CA ASN A 183 -16.12 -0.49 7.28
C ASN A 183 -15.98 -1.95 7.75
N SER A 184 -14.97 -2.68 7.30
CA SER A 184 -14.77 -4.10 7.66
C SER A 184 -14.30 -4.31 9.10
N GLY A 185 -13.78 -3.25 9.74
CA GLY A 185 -13.12 -3.35 11.06
C GLY A 185 -11.69 -3.92 11.01
N THR A 186 -11.09 -4.05 9.82
CA THR A 186 -9.75 -4.67 9.64
C THR A 186 -8.60 -3.67 9.68
N ILE A 187 -8.85 -2.44 10.12
CA ILE A 187 -7.87 -1.35 10.20
C ILE A 187 -7.69 -1.00 11.68
N SER A 188 -6.46 -1.12 12.18
CA SER A 188 -6.12 -0.97 13.60
C SER A 188 -6.36 0.43 14.19
N ASP A 189 -6.20 1.48 13.39
CA ASP A 189 -6.42 2.87 13.80
C ASP A 189 -7.07 3.66 12.65
N LEU A 190 -8.41 3.73 12.67
CA LEU A 190 -9.18 4.46 11.66
C LEU A 190 -8.97 5.97 11.70
N GLY A 191 -8.67 6.55 12.87
CA GLY A 191 -8.40 7.97 13.00
C GLY A 191 -7.11 8.34 12.27
N ARG A 192 -6.05 7.56 12.49
CA ARG A 192 -4.80 7.69 11.75
C ARG A 192 -4.98 7.34 10.28
N TYR A 193 -5.76 6.32 9.94
CA TYR A 193 -6.03 5.96 8.56
C TYR A 193 -6.61 7.15 7.77
N GLN A 194 -7.54 7.90 8.37
CA GLN A 194 -8.10 9.11 7.76
C GLN A 194 -7.05 10.21 7.58
N ASN A 195 -6.11 10.37 8.52
CA ASN A 195 -5.00 11.30 8.37
C ASN A 195 -4.09 10.91 7.19
N VAL A 196 -3.84 9.62 7.00
CA VAL A 196 -3.06 9.10 5.87
C VAL A 196 -3.81 9.32 4.55
N ILE A 197 -5.12 9.09 4.49
CA ILE A 197 -5.94 9.44 3.31
C ILE A 197 -5.77 10.91 2.97
N ASN A 198 -5.90 11.81 3.95
CA ASN A 198 -5.77 13.25 3.71
C ASN A 198 -4.37 13.63 3.20
N TYR A 199 -3.32 13.02 3.75
CA TYR A 199 -1.95 13.22 3.30
C TYR A 199 -1.70 12.72 1.87
N VAL A 200 -2.24 11.55 1.51
CA VAL A 200 -2.12 10.98 0.14
C VAL A 200 -2.94 11.79 -0.86
N SER A 201 -4.23 12.01 -0.60
CA SER A 201 -5.13 12.76 -1.48
C SER A 201 -4.75 14.23 -1.58
N GLY A 202 -4.14 14.81 -0.54
CA GLY A 202 -3.57 16.16 -0.56
C GLY A 202 -2.23 16.27 -1.31
N GLY A 203 -1.68 15.15 -1.79
CA GLY A 203 -0.43 15.11 -2.56
C GLY A 203 0.85 15.17 -1.72
N GLY A 204 0.75 15.07 -0.39
CA GLY A 204 1.90 15.05 0.51
C GLY A 204 2.83 13.88 0.23
N PHE A 205 2.27 12.68 0.06
CA PHE A 205 3.07 11.50 -0.29
C PHE A 205 3.82 11.65 -1.61
N ALA A 206 3.15 12.15 -2.65
CA ALA A 206 3.78 12.43 -3.93
C ALA A 206 4.82 13.57 -3.83
N GLY A 207 4.62 14.53 -2.92
CA GLY A 207 5.59 15.60 -2.62
C GLY A 207 6.89 15.04 -2.03
N ASP A 208 6.78 14.20 -1.00
CA ASP A 208 7.94 13.59 -0.34
C ASP A 208 8.74 12.70 -1.31
N LEU A 209 8.04 11.99 -2.21
CA LEU A 209 8.69 11.21 -3.26
C LEU A 209 9.42 12.08 -4.29
N ARG A 210 8.82 13.20 -4.71
CA ARG A 210 9.53 14.13 -5.61
C ARG A 210 10.78 14.69 -4.94
N ASN A 211 10.72 14.99 -3.65
CA ASN A 211 11.89 15.43 -2.89
C ASN A 211 12.95 14.33 -2.83
N TYR A 212 12.56 13.10 -2.51
CA TYR A 212 13.44 11.93 -2.54
C TYR A 212 14.12 11.79 -3.92
N ASP A 213 13.37 11.90 -5.02
CA ASP A 213 13.91 11.72 -6.37
C ASP A 213 14.88 12.84 -6.82
N THR A 214 15.03 13.93 -6.05
CA THR A 214 16.07 14.96 -6.26
C THR A 214 17.42 14.60 -5.63
N VAL A 215 17.46 13.59 -4.75
CA VAL A 215 18.70 13.13 -4.11
C VAL A 215 19.61 12.52 -5.19
N PRO A 216 20.90 12.90 -5.26
CA PRO A 216 21.83 12.31 -6.22
C PRO A 216 22.00 10.79 -6.03
N VAL A 217 22.26 10.11 -7.14
CA VAL A 217 22.69 8.70 -7.18
C VAL A 217 24.20 8.67 -7.28
#